data_AF-A0A914N769-F1
#
_entry.id   AF-A0A914N769-F1
#
_cell.length_a   1.000
_cell.length_b   1.000
_cell.length_c   1.000
_cell.angle_alpha   90.00
_cell.angle_beta   90.00
_cell.angle_gamma   90.00
#
_symmetry.space_group_name_H-M   'P 1'
#
loop_
_entity.id
_entity.type
_entity.pdbx_description
1 polymer ?
#
loop_
_entity_poly.entity_id
_entity_poly.type
_entity_poly.pdbx_seq_one_letter_code
_entity_poly.pdbx_strand_id
1 'polypeptide(L)' 'MSSSLSTFIQVPLNSDFTIYNLPYGVFSTLDNQKKRIGVAIGDEILDLLAILHLFDGPLLSRNLNVFKEVFFN' A
#
# COMPACT_ATOMS: atom_id res chain seq x y z
N MET A 1 -21.02 -7.07 -18.48
CA MET A 1 -20.58 -8.03 -17.45
C MET A 1 -19.44 -7.37 -16.69
N SER A 2 -19.73 -6.65 -15.60
CA SER A 2 -18.68 -6.03 -14.78
C SER A 2 -18.08 -7.12 -13.90
N SER A 3 -16.82 -7.47 -14.11
CA SER A 3 -16.07 -8.39 -13.27
C SER A 3 -15.87 -7.74 -11.90
N SER A 4 -16.76 -8.02 -10.96
CA SER A 4 -16.62 -7.60 -9.56
C SER A 4 -15.40 -8.29 -8.97
N LEU A 5 -14.30 -7.55 -8.85
CA LEU A 5 -13.17 -7.95 -8.02
C LEU A 5 -13.65 -7.89 -6.57
N SER A 6 -13.69 -9.05 -5.94
CA SER A 6 -13.99 -9.18 -4.52
C SER A 6 -12.68 -9.07 -3.74
N THR A 7 -12.64 -8.11 -2.81
CA THR A 7 -11.58 -8.02 -1.80
C THR A 7 -12.11 -8.58 -0.48
N PHE A 8 -11.21 -9.14 0.33
CA PHE A 8 -11.54 -9.57 1.69
C PHE A 8 -11.70 -8.38 2.65
N ILE A 9 -11.23 -7.19 2.26
CA ILE A 9 -11.36 -5.94 3.02
C ILE A 9 -12.72 -5.32 2.68
N GLN A 10 -13.49 -4.93 3.69
CA GLN A 10 -14.73 -4.21 3.47
C GLN A 10 -14.42 -2.82 2.94
N VAL A 11 -14.79 -2.56 1.68
CA VAL A 11 -14.67 -1.25 1.05
C VAL A 11 -16.06 -0.60 1.03
N PRO A 12 -16.22 0.61 1.60
CA PRO A 12 -17.48 1.35 1.51
C PRO A 12 -17.87 1.62 0.06
N LEU A 13 -19.16 1.53 -0.26
CA LEU A 13 -19.68 1.69 -1.64
C LEU A 13 -19.32 3.06 -2.26
N ASN A 14 -19.14 4.08 -1.42
CA ASN A 14 -18.79 5.45 -1.83
C ASN A 14 -17.33 5.81 -1.52
N SER A 15 -16.46 4.83 -1.29
CA SER A 15 -15.04 5.10 -1.05
C SER A 15 -14.33 5.35 -2.37
N ASP A 16 -13.51 6.41 -2.44
CA ASP A 16 -12.60 6.64 -3.56
C ASP A 16 -11.48 5.58 -3.60
N PHE A 17 -11.26 4.84 -2.51
CA PHE A 17 -10.21 3.84 -2.34
C PHE A 17 -10.73 2.42 -2.61
N THR A 18 -11.21 2.19 -3.83
CA THR A 18 -11.68 0.86 -4.25
C THR A 18 -10.53 -0.08 -4.60
N ILE A 19 -10.79 -1.37 -4.77
CA ILE A 19 -9.76 -2.31 -5.28
C ILE A 19 -9.24 -1.94 -6.69
N TYR A 20 -10.00 -1.15 -7.44
CA TYR A 20 -9.58 -0.61 -8.73
C TYR A 20 -8.74 0.65 -8.61
N ASN A 21 -8.81 1.34 -7.47
CA ASN A 21 -8.10 2.58 -7.22
C ASN A 21 -7.34 2.49 -5.89
N LEU A 22 -6.08 2.06 -6.00
CA LEU A 22 -5.16 1.82 -4.89
C LEU A 22 -4.06 2.89 -4.88
N PRO A 23 -4.33 4.09 -4.32
CA PRO A 23 -3.32 5.14 -4.28
C PRO A 23 -2.22 4.79 -3.29
N TYR A 24 -0.98 5.06 -3.71
CA TYR A 24 0.21 4.95 -2.87
C TYR A 24 0.38 6.24 -2.07
N GLY A 25 0.56 6.10 -0.77
CA GLY A 25 0.76 7.21 0.15
C GLY A 25 1.89 6.95 1.12
N VAL A 26 2.39 8.02 1.74
CA VAL A 26 3.31 7.91 2.87
C VAL A 26 2.51 8.14 4.14
N PHE A 27 2.56 7.18 5.07
CA PHE A 27 1.86 7.25 6.34
C PHE A 27 2.82 7.03 7.53
N SER A 28 2.39 7.44 8.70
CA SER A 28 3.07 7.20 9.98
C SER A 28 2.00 6.93 11.03
N THR A 29 2.29 6.05 11.98
CA THR A 29 1.37 5.72 13.09
C THR A 29 1.85 6.40 14.36
N LEU A 30 0.95 6.62 15.33
CA LEU A 30 1.33 7.19 16.63
C LEU A 30 2.40 6.36 17.34
N ASP A 31 2.31 5.04 17.20
CA ASP A 31 3.27 4.07 17.76
C ASP A 31 4.60 4.02 16.98
N ASN A 32 4.61 4.43 15.71
CA ASN A 32 5.81 4.43 14.87
C ASN A 32 5.85 5.64 13.94
N GLN A 33 6.60 6.65 14.37
CA GLN A 33 6.82 7.92 13.67
C GLN A 33 7.63 7.76 12.37
N LYS A 34 8.21 6.60 12.08
CA LYS A 34 8.88 6.38 10.79
C LYS A 34 7.83 6.43 9.70
N LYS A 35 8.04 7.34 8.74
CA LYS A 35 7.29 7.43 7.50
C LYS A 35 7.48 6.14 6.70
N ARG A 36 6.38 5.50 6.33
CA ARG A 36 6.35 4.25 5.56
C ARG A 36 5.43 4.42 4.36
N ILE A 37 5.67 3.65 3.31
CA ILE A 37 4.82 3.65 2.13
C ILE A 37 3.70 2.64 2.36
N GLY A 38 2.46 3.08 2.15
CA GLY A 38 1.27 2.24 2.24
C GLY A 38 0.31 2.51 1.10
N VAL A 39 -0.66 1.61 0.95
CA VAL A 39 -1.73 1.72 -0.04
C VAL A 39 -3.06 1.81 0.70
N ALA A 40 -3.84 2.84 0.41
CA ALA A 40 -5.17 2.97 1.00
C ALA A 40 -6.17 2.06 0.27
N ILE A 41 -6.98 1.32 1.05
CA ILE A 41 -8.07 0.48 0.55
C ILE A 41 -9.25 0.54 1.51
N GLY A 42 -10.37 1.11 1.06
CA GLY A 42 -11.50 1.44 1.92
C GLY A 42 -11.06 2.37 3.06
N ASP A 43 -11.25 1.91 4.30
CA ASP A 43 -10.86 2.62 5.52
C ASP A 43 -9.52 2.12 6.10
N GLU A 44 -8.86 1.17 5.43
CA GLU A 44 -7.62 0.54 5.88
C GLU A 44 -6.41 0.99 5.04
N ILE A 45 -5.22 0.88 5.62
CA ILE A 45 -3.95 1.16 4.93
C ILE A 45 -3.09 -0.11 4.95
N LEU A 46 -2.76 -0.62 3.77
CA LEU A 46 -1.85 -1.75 3.59
C LEU A 46 -0.39 -1.24 3.63
N ASP A 47 0.38 -1.70 4.62
CA ASP A 47 1.80 -1.36 4.76
C ASP A 47 2.67 -2.15 3.77
N LEU A 48 3.26 -1.46 2.78
CA LEU A 48 4.10 -2.11 1.77
C LEU A 48 5.42 -2.62 2.34
N LEU A 49 5.93 -2.04 3.43
CA LEU A 49 7.14 -2.52 4.07
C LEU A 49 6.94 -3.89 4.72
N ALA A 50 5.76 -4.14 5.27
CA ALA A 50 5.42 -5.43 5.88
C ALA A 50 5.37 -6.56 4.83
N ILE A 51 4.83 -6.27 3.64
CA ILE A 51 4.70 -7.22 2.53
C ILE A 51 5.87 -7.17 1.53
N LEU A 52 6.93 -6.40 1.81
CA LEU A 52 8.09 -6.26 0.94
C LEU A 52 8.69 -7.61 0.54
N HIS A 53 8.65 -8.58 1.46
CA HIS A 53 9.14 -9.95 1.26
C HIS A 53 8.30 -10.77 0.27
N LEU A 54 7.08 -10.34 -0.09
CA LEU A 54 6.25 -10.96 -1.11
C LEU A 54 6.55 -10.39 -2.52
N PHE A 55 7.25 -9.26 -2.61
CA PHE A 55 7.63 -8.64 -3.86
C PHE A 55 8.96 -9.20 -4.40
N ASP A 56 8.92 -10.46 -4.85
CA ASP A 56 10.07 -11.15 -5.47
C ASP A 56 10.17 -10.93 -7.00
N GLY A 57 9.39 -9.99 -7.55
CA GLY A 57 9.38 -9.72 -8.98
C GLY A 57 10.72 -9.16 -9.50
N PRO A 58 11.16 -9.55 -10.73
CA PRO A 58 12.49 -9.21 -11.27
C PRO A 58 12.75 -7.71 -11.44
N LEU A 59 11.69 -6.89 -11.45
CA LEU A 59 11.76 -5.43 -11.55
C LEU A 59 11.97 -4.74 -10.18
N LEU A 60 11.51 -5.38 -9.09
CA LEU A 60 11.57 -4.82 -7.73
C LEU A 60 12.74 -5.38 -6.92
N SER A 61 13.28 -6.55 -7.27
CA SER A 61 14.39 -7.20 -6.55
C SER A 61 15.64 -6.32 -6.40
N ARG A 62 15.85 -5.36 -7.33
CA ARG A 62 17.03 -4.48 -7.34
C ARG A 62 16.90 -3.21 -6.50
N ASN A 63 15.68 -2.76 -6.18
CA ASN A 63 15.43 -1.44 -5.58
C ASN A 63 14.55 -1.49 -4.32
N LEU A 64 14.53 -2.62 -3.59
CA LEU A 64 13.76 -2.76 -2.36
C LEU A 64 14.19 -1.78 -1.24
N ASN A 65 15.42 -1.24 -1.30
CA ASN A 65 15.89 -0.21 -0.38
C ASN A 65 15.16 1.13 -0.52
N VAL A 66 14.57 1.42 -1.69
CA VAL A 66 13.80 2.66 -1.92
C VAL A 66 12.58 2.74 -1.00
N PHE A 67 12.04 1.59 -0.57
CA PHE A 67 10.95 1.53 0.41
C PHE A 67 11.45 1.67 1.86
N LYS A 68 12.73 1.41 2.12
CA LYS A 68 13.35 1.47 3.45
C LYS A 68 13.94 2.85 3.77
N GLU A 69 14.33 3.60 2.75
CA GLU A 69 15.00 4.89 2.92
C GLU A 69 14.09 6.05 2.50
N VAL A 70 13.71 6.86 3.51
CA VAL A 70 13.02 8.13 3.30
C VAL A 70 14.09 9.20 3.02
N PHE A 71 14.67 9.20 1.83
CA PHE A 71 15.51 10.32 1.39
C PHE A 71 14.62 11.39 0.73
N PHE A 72 14.22 12.38 1.51
CA PHE A 72 13.98 13.72 0.97
C PHE A 72 15.27 14.51 1.19
N ASN A 73 16.01 14.79 0.12
CA ASN A 73 17.06 15.80 0.10
C ASN A 73 16.64 16.94 -0.84
#